data_AF-A0A9Q0S505-F1
#
_entry.id   AF-A0A9Q0S505-F1
#
_cell.length_a   1.000
_cell.length_b   1.000
_cell.length_c   1.000
_cell.angle_alpha   90.00
_cell.angle_beta   90.00
_cell.angle_gamma   90.00
#
_symmetry.space_group_name_H-M   'P 1'
#
loop_
_entity.id
_entity.type
_entity.pdbx_description
1 polymer ?
#
loop_
_entity_poly.entity_id
_entity_poly.type
_entity_poly.pdbx_seq_one_letter_code
_entity_poly.pdbx_strand_id
1 'polypeptide(L)'
;VLFSISSGGAAIGLSSLSTYTYLKAQGFPLQDFSWIPIASFSFCLFIASWGVLTLPFLVIAELMPEKIRGLGSSFCMGLLWIFGFLTIKYLPLMTKTFEMHGCFAIFACCSFVGCLFSVFVLPETKGKSYEQISKMLGG
;
A
#
# COMPACT_ATOMS: atom_id res chain seq x y z
N VAL A 1 12.86 3.15 7.23
CA VAL A 1 13.05 1.89 6.48
C VAL A 1 11.74 1.08 6.46
N LEU A 2 10.78 1.45 7.32
CA LEU A 2 9.51 0.74 7.48
C LEU A 2 8.58 0.84 6.26
N PHE A 3 8.46 1.99 5.59
CA PHE A 3 7.50 2.11 4.48
C PHE A 3 7.89 1.19 3.33
N SER A 4 9.17 1.24 2.94
CA SER A 4 9.71 0.44 1.84
C SER A 4 9.68 -1.06 2.17
N ILE A 5 10.05 -1.45 3.39
CA ILE A 5 9.93 -2.87 3.82
C ILE A 5 8.47 -3.31 3.80
N SER A 6 7.55 -2.48 4.31
CA SER A 6 6.14 -2.86 4.37
C SER A 6 5.50 -2.94 2.99
N SER A 7 5.80 -1.99 2.12
CA SER A 7 5.28 -1.94 0.76
C SER A 7 5.85 -3.09 -0.09
N GLY A 8 7.13 -3.42 0.07
CA GLY A 8 7.75 -4.60 -0.55
C GLY A 8 7.15 -5.92 -0.06
N GLY A 9 6.98 -6.10 1.25
CA GLY A 9 6.35 -7.31 1.81
C GLY A 9 4.89 -7.47 1.39
N ALA A 10 4.13 -6.38 1.32
CA ALA A 10 2.77 -6.37 0.79
C ALA A 10 2.73 -6.74 -0.71
N ALA A 11 3.65 -6.21 -1.52
CA ALA A 11 3.75 -6.55 -2.94
C ALA A 11 4.02 -8.04 -3.16
N ILE A 12 4.90 -8.64 -2.35
CA ILE A 12 5.19 -10.09 -2.39
C ILE A 12 3.96 -10.90 -1.99
N GLY A 13 3.27 -10.51 -0.91
CA GLY A 13 2.05 -11.19 -0.44
C GLY A 13 0.92 -11.15 -1.48
N LEU A 14 0.70 -9.99 -2.12
CA LEU A 14 -0.31 -9.81 -3.17
C LEU A 14 0.07 -10.54 -4.46
N SER A 15 1.35 -10.59 -4.83
CA SER A 15 1.83 -11.35 -5.99
C SER A 15 1.61 -12.86 -5.79
N SER A 16 1.91 -13.36 -4.60
CA SER A 16 1.61 -14.76 -4.21
C SER A 16 0.11 -15.07 -4.35
N LEU A 17 -0.74 -14.16 -3.85
CA LEU A 17 -2.20 -14.27 -3.94
C LEU A 17 -2.72 -14.26 -5.38
N SER A 18 -2.14 -13.41 -6.23
CA SER A 18 -2.46 -13.32 -7.66
C SER A 18 -2.10 -14.61 -8.39
N THR A 19 -0.91 -15.16 -8.15
CA THR A 19 -0.50 -16.45 -8.75
C THR A 19 -1.39 -17.60 -8.30
N TYR A 20 -1.76 -17.67 -7.02
CA TYR A 20 -2.67 -18.70 -6.50
C TYR A 20 -4.06 -18.62 -7.15
N THR A 21 -4.62 -17.42 -7.26
CA THR A 21 -5.94 -17.22 -7.89
C THR A 21 -5.90 -17.46 -9.40
N TYR A 22 -4.79 -17.20 -10.07
CA TYR A 22 -4.56 -17.53 -11.48
C TYR A 22 -4.50 -19.06 -11.72
N LEU A 23 -3.74 -19.78 -10.90
CA LEU A 23 -3.66 -21.25 -10.98
C LEU A 23 -5.02 -21.90 -10.68
N LYS A 24 -5.79 -21.33 -9.75
CA LYS A 24 -7.18 -21.74 -9.47
C LYS A 24 -8.10 -21.49 -10.68
N ALA A 25 -7.93 -20.38 -11.39
CA ALA A 25 -8.71 -20.06 -12.59
C ALA A 25 -8.43 -21.03 -13.75
N GLN A 26 -7.20 -21.55 -13.85
CA GLN A 26 -6.81 -22.58 -14.84
C GLN A 26 -7.34 -24.00 -14.52
N GLY A 27 -8.06 -24.18 -13.40
CA GLY A 27 -8.69 -25.45 -13.05
C GLY A 27 -7.76 -26.47 -12.36
N PHE A 28 -6.59 -26.05 -11.85
CA PHE A 28 -5.74 -26.93 -11.07
C PHE A 28 -6.39 -27.30 -9.73
N PRO A 29 -6.35 -28.59 -9.30
CA PRO A 29 -6.87 -29.02 -8.01
C PRO A 29 -5.97 -28.55 -6.87
N LEU A 30 -6.19 -27.30 -6.41
CA LEU A 30 -5.45 -26.67 -5.31
C LEU A 30 -6.12 -26.88 -3.94
N GLN A 31 -6.96 -27.91 -3.79
CA GLN A 31 -7.81 -28.10 -2.61
C GLN A 31 -6.97 -28.28 -1.33
N ASP A 32 -5.85 -29.00 -1.42
CA ASP A 32 -4.88 -29.20 -0.34
C ASP A 32 -4.09 -27.93 0.02
N PHE A 33 -4.05 -26.94 -0.88
CA PHE A 33 -3.29 -25.70 -0.72
C PHE A 33 -4.14 -24.48 -0.35
N SER A 34 -5.38 -24.69 0.09
CA SER A 34 -6.33 -23.63 0.45
C SER A 34 -5.84 -22.69 1.58
N TRP A 35 -4.82 -23.09 2.34
CA TRP A 35 -4.21 -22.28 3.40
C TRP A 35 -3.26 -21.19 2.87
N ILE A 36 -2.66 -21.37 1.69
CA ILE A 36 -1.69 -20.45 1.08
C ILE A 36 -2.26 -19.02 0.90
N PRO A 37 -3.47 -18.85 0.33
CA PRO A 37 -4.02 -17.50 0.17
C PRO A 37 -4.36 -16.84 1.51
N ILE A 38 -4.83 -17.61 2.49
CA ILE A 38 -5.16 -17.07 3.83
C ILE A 38 -3.87 -16.62 4.54
N ALA A 39 -2.82 -17.43 4.49
CA ALA A 39 -1.52 -17.08 5.05
C ALA A 39 -0.90 -15.87 4.35
N SER A 40 -0.93 -15.83 3.02
CA SER A 40 -0.39 -14.72 2.22
C SER A 40 -1.13 -13.41 2.50
N PHE A 41 -2.46 -13.46 2.60
CA PHE A 41 -3.28 -12.29 2.92
C PHE A 41 -3.05 -11.81 4.36
N SER A 42 -2.99 -12.72 5.32
CA SER A 42 -2.69 -12.40 6.73
C SER A 42 -1.31 -11.76 6.88
N PHE A 43 -0.29 -12.32 6.22
CA PHE A 43 1.06 -11.76 6.19
C PHE A 43 1.09 -10.35 5.56
N CYS A 44 0.39 -10.17 4.43
CA CYS A 44 0.26 -8.87 3.78
C CYS A 44 -0.38 -7.83 4.72
N LEU A 45 -1.47 -8.18 5.41
CA LEU A 45 -2.15 -7.29 6.35
C LEU A 45 -1.26 -6.94 7.55
N PHE A 46 -0.55 -7.92 8.10
CA PHE A 46 0.35 -7.71 9.23
C PHE A 46 1.46 -6.73 8.88
N ILE A 47 2.11 -6.93 7.73
CA ILE A 47 3.19 -6.06 7.26
C ILE A 47 2.66 -4.67 6.87
N ALA A 48 1.50 -4.59 6.21
CA ALA A 48 0.89 -3.32 5.82
C ALA A 48 0.49 -2.48 7.04
N SER A 49 0.03 -3.12 8.12
CA SER A 49 -0.36 -2.45 9.38
C SER A 49 0.81 -1.75 10.06
N TRP A 50 2.03 -2.25 9.88
CA TRP A 50 3.22 -1.69 10.52
C TRP A 50 3.81 -0.47 9.80
N GLY A 51 3.59 -0.35 8.48
CA GLY A 51 4.23 0.68 7.67
C GLY A 51 3.22 1.56 6.94
N VAL A 52 2.44 0.96 6.04
CA VAL A 52 1.62 1.70 5.07
C VAL A 52 0.45 2.41 5.74
N LEU A 53 -0.12 1.83 6.80
CA LEU A 53 -1.28 2.40 7.50
C LEU A 53 -0.92 3.53 8.47
N THR A 54 0.30 3.57 9.00
CA THR A 54 0.72 4.52 10.04
C THR A 54 1.59 5.64 9.50
N LEU A 55 2.38 5.39 8.46
CA LEU A 55 3.36 6.35 7.97
C LEU A 55 2.77 7.57 7.24
N PRO A 56 1.73 7.48 6.40
CA PRO A 56 1.15 8.66 5.76
C PRO A 56 0.63 9.66 6.79
N PHE A 57 -0.03 9.16 7.85
CA PHE A 57 -0.51 9.98 8.96
C PHE A 57 0.62 10.62 9.74
N LEU A 58 1.71 9.87 9.97
CA LEU A 58 2.89 10.37 10.68
C LEU A 58 3.62 11.44 9.86
N VAL A 59 3.82 11.21 8.56
CA VAL A 59 4.50 12.16 7.68
C VAL A 59 3.70 13.45 7.54
N ILE A 60 2.36 13.38 7.43
CA ILE A 60 1.51 14.59 7.43
C ILE A 60 1.65 15.35 8.75
N ALA A 61 1.75 14.64 9.87
CA ALA A 61 1.96 15.24 11.19
C ALA A 61 3.36 15.88 11.34
N GLU A 62 4.38 15.31 10.72
CA GLU A 62 5.77 15.78 10.78
C GLU A 62 6.07 16.89 9.77
N LEU A 63 5.53 16.86 8.55
CA LEU A 63 5.87 17.82 7.49
C LEU A 63 5.10 19.14 7.58
N MET A 64 3.95 19.15 8.26
CA MET A 64 3.03 20.29 8.25
C MET A 64 3.30 21.26 9.42
N PRO A 65 3.52 22.56 9.14
CA PRO A 65 3.57 23.59 10.19
C PRO A 65 2.23 23.66 10.95
N GLU A 66 2.28 23.90 12.26
CA GLU A 66 1.11 23.87 13.16
C GLU A 66 -0.09 24.70 12.66
N LYS A 67 0.17 25.83 11.98
CA LYS A 67 -0.88 26.71 11.44
C LYS A 67 -1.73 26.09 10.34
N ILE A 68 -1.18 25.20 9.51
CA ILE A 68 -1.89 24.61 8.34
C ILE A 68 -2.17 23.12 8.50
N ARG A 69 -1.66 22.50 9.56
CA ARG A 69 -1.78 21.05 9.82
C ARG A 69 -3.23 20.57 9.78
N GLY A 70 -4.18 21.30 10.36
CA GLY A 70 -5.60 20.91 10.37
C GLY A 70 -6.27 20.90 8.99
N LEU A 71 -5.90 21.84 8.12
CA LEU A 71 -6.44 21.95 6.76
C LEU A 71 -5.77 20.92 5.83
N GLY A 72 -4.45 20.77 5.92
CA GLY A 72 -3.68 19.78 5.18
C GLY A 72 -4.08 18.34 5.54
N SER A 73 -4.23 18.02 6.83
CA SER A 73 -4.65 16.68 7.27
C SER A 73 -6.04 16.33 6.79
N SER A 74 -6.98 17.27 6.84
CA SER A 74 -8.36 17.06 6.39
C SER A 74 -8.43 16.82 4.89
N PHE A 75 -7.64 17.54 4.10
CA PHE A 75 -7.56 17.34 2.65
C PHE A 75 -6.95 15.99 2.28
N CYS A 76 -5.83 15.61 2.91
CA CYS A 76 -5.20 14.31 2.71
C CYS A 76 -6.13 13.16 3.12
N MET A 77 -6.83 13.30 4.25
CA MET A 77 -7.80 12.30 4.72
C MET A 77 -8.98 12.21 3.74
N GLY A 78 -9.48 13.35 3.25
CA GLY A 78 -10.52 13.39 2.21
C GLY A 78 -10.10 12.63 0.96
N LEU A 79 -8.90 12.88 0.44
CA LEU A 79 -8.36 12.12 -0.70
C LEU A 79 -8.25 10.63 -0.40
N LEU A 80 -7.74 10.24 0.77
CA LEU A 80 -7.64 8.84 1.18
C LEU A 80 -9.01 8.14 1.14
N TRP A 81 -10.03 8.77 1.71
CA TRP A 81 -11.39 8.23 1.71
C TRP A 81 -12.00 8.18 0.31
N ILE A 82 -11.75 9.18 -0.53
CA ILE A 82 -12.21 9.19 -1.93
C ILE A 82 -11.57 8.03 -2.70
N PHE A 83 -10.26 7.84 -2.61
CA PHE A 83 -9.58 6.71 -3.25
C PHE A 83 -10.06 5.36 -2.70
N GLY A 84 -10.31 5.27 -1.39
CA GLY A 84 -10.91 4.07 -0.78
C GLY A 84 -12.30 3.78 -1.34
N PHE A 85 -13.15 4.79 -1.46
CA PHE A 85 -14.48 4.66 -2.04
C PHE A 85 -14.43 4.26 -3.52
N LEU A 86 -13.57 4.89 -4.33
CA LEU A 86 -13.37 4.52 -5.73
C LEU A 86 -12.93 3.06 -5.83
N THR A 87 -11.98 2.65 -5.00
CA THR A 87 -11.47 1.27 -4.99
C THR A 87 -12.60 0.28 -4.76
N ILE A 88 -13.41 0.48 -3.72
CA ILE A 88 -14.54 -0.41 -3.41
C ILE A 88 -15.58 -0.41 -4.54
N LYS A 89 -15.86 0.76 -5.13
CA LYS A 89 -16.84 0.90 -6.20
C LYS A 89 -16.39 0.23 -7.52
N TYR A 90 -15.12 0.31 -7.87
CA TYR A 90 -14.57 -0.27 -9.09
C TYR A 90 -14.20 -1.75 -8.94
N LEU A 91 -13.98 -2.24 -7.72
CA LEU A 91 -13.67 -3.64 -7.41
C LEU A 91 -14.63 -4.65 -8.09
N PRO A 92 -15.98 -4.52 -7.99
CA PRO A 92 -16.89 -5.47 -8.64
C PRO A 92 -16.81 -5.43 -10.18
N LEU A 93 -16.56 -4.26 -10.77
CA LEU A 93 -16.40 -4.11 -12.21
C LEU A 93 -15.10 -4.77 -12.69
N MET A 94 -14.00 -4.58 -11.95
CA MET A 94 -12.72 -5.21 -12.24
C MET A 94 -12.80 -6.73 -12.08
N THR A 95 -13.42 -7.24 -11.02
CA THR A 95 -13.56 -8.70 -10.82
C THR A 95 -14.41 -9.35 -11.90
N LYS A 96 -15.38 -8.62 -12.49
CA LYS A 96 -16.17 -9.13 -13.63
C LYS A 96 -15.38 -9.17 -14.94
N THR A 97 -14.40 -8.28 -15.12
CA THR A 97 -13.68 -8.09 -16.38
C THR A 97 -12.33 -8.82 -16.42
N PHE A 98 -11.61 -8.78 -15.29
CA PHE A 98 -10.24 -9.28 -15.13
C PHE A 98 -10.14 -10.48 -14.18
N GLU A 99 -11.29 -10.98 -13.72
CA GLU A 99 -11.40 -11.98 -12.65
C GLU A 99 -10.64 -11.57 -11.37
N MET A 100 -10.66 -12.42 -10.34
CA MET A 100 -10.02 -12.09 -9.06
C MET A 100 -8.49 -11.92 -9.20
N HIS A 101 -7.87 -12.68 -10.10
CA HIS A 101 -6.41 -12.71 -10.27
C HIS A 101 -5.86 -11.40 -10.84
N GLY A 102 -6.57 -10.79 -11.79
CA GLY A 102 -6.18 -9.50 -12.38
C GLY A 102 -6.38 -8.33 -11.41
N CYS A 103 -7.43 -8.34 -10.59
CA CYS A 103 -7.59 -7.37 -9.50
C CYS A 103 -6.38 -7.38 -8.56
N PHE A 104 -5.97 -8.57 -8.12
CA PHE A 104 -4.87 -8.73 -7.17
C PHE A 104 -3.51 -8.35 -7.76
N ALA A 105 -3.30 -8.65 -9.06
CA ALA A 105 -2.11 -8.21 -9.79
C ALA A 105 -2.01 -6.68 -9.85
N ILE A 106 -3.12 -5.97 -10.07
CA ILE A 106 -3.13 -4.50 -10.13
C ILE A 106 -2.81 -3.90 -8.76
N PHE A 107 -3.34 -4.46 -7.66
CA PHE A 107 -2.95 -4.04 -6.31
C PHE A 107 -1.48 -4.35 -5.99
N ALA A 108 -0.95 -5.47 -6.46
CA ALA A 108 0.46 -5.82 -6.32
C ALA A 108 1.36 -4.81 -7.07
N CYS A 109 1.01 -4.46 -8.32
CA CYS A 109 1.69 -3.43 -9.09
C CYS A 109 1.63 -2.06 -8.42
N CYS A 110 0.46 -1.65 -7.92
CA CYS A 110 0.30 -0.39 -7.19
C CYS A 110 1.17 -0.35 -5.94
N SER A 111 1.24 -1.45 -5.19
CA SER A 111 2.13 -1.59 -4.03
C SER A 111 3.61 -1.52 -4.44
N PHE A 112 3.98 -2.16 -5.55
CA PHE A 112 5.36 -2.10 -6.05
C PHE A 112 5.76 -0.67 -6.49
N VAL A 113 4.89 0.04 -7.20
CA VAL A 113 5.11 1.44 -7.57
C VAL A 113 5.19 2.33 -6.32
N GLY A 114 4.34 2.09 -5.32
CA GLY A 114 4.40 2.77 -4.03
C GLY A 114 5.72 2.53 -3.29
N CYS A 115 6.24 1.30 -3.33
CA CYS A 115 7.55 0.96 -2.79
C CYS A 115 8.65 1.74 -3.52
N LEU A 116 8.62 1.73 -4.87
CA LEU A 116 9.59 2.44 -5.70
C LEU A 116 9.57 3.95 -5.42
N PHE A 117 8.37 4.54 -5.39
CA PHE A 117 8.18 5.95 -5.06
C PHE A 117 8.71 6.27 -3.66
N SER A 118 8.50 5.40 -2.68
CA SER A 118 9.07 5.60 -1.35
C SER A 118 10.60 5.57 -1.34
N VAL A 119 11.23 4.70 -2.14
CA VAL A 119 12.69 4.61 -2.19
C VAL A 119 13.30 5.84 -2.88
N PHE A 120 12.68 6.32 -3.96
CA PHE A 120 13.23 7.40 -4.78
C PHE A 120 12.81 8.82 -4.35
N VAL A 121 11.57 9.01 -3.89
CA VAL A 121 10.98 10.35 -3.67
C VAL A 121 10.87 10.70 -2.19
N LEU A 122 10.70 9.71 -1.32
CA LEU A 122 10.65 9.89 0.14
C LEU A 122 11.92 9.32 0.78
N PRO A 123 13.07 10.03 0.72
CA PRO A 123 14.22 9.66 1.53
C PRO A 123 13.75 9.69 2.98
N GLU A 124 13.76 8.52 3.60
CA GLU A 124 12.95 8.29 4.79
C GLU A 124 13.26 9.30 5.89
N THR A 125 12.23 10.05 6.30
CA THR A 125 12.30 11.09 7.32
C THR A 125 12.53 10.54 8.73
N LYS A 126 12.64 9.21 8.90
CA LYS A 126 12.74 8.57 10.21
C LYS A 126 14.10 8.89 10.86
N GLY A 127 14.09 9.79 11.84
CA GLY A 127 15.24 10.13 12.69
C GLY A 127 16.03 11.37 12.28
N LYS A 128 15.52 12.18 11.36
CA LYS A 128 16.14 13.49 11.03
C LYS A 128 15.33 14.64 11.64
N SER A 129 16.04 15.60 12.23
CA SER A 129 15.45 16.83 12.78
C SER A 129 14.71 17.60 11.68
N TYR A 130 13.65 18.34 12.04
CA TYR A 130 12.91 19.26 11.17
C TYR A 130 13.83 20.14 10.31
N GLU A 131 14.97 20.55 10.90
CA GLU A 131 16.00 21.37 10.26
C GLU A 131 16.74 20.63 9.13
N GLN A 132 16.97 19.32 9.28
CA GLN A 132 17.62 18.49 8.26
C GLN A 132 16.68 18.15 7.11
N ILE A 133 15.36 18.03 7.38
CA ILE A 133 14.35 17.81 6.35
C ILE A 133 14.16 19.09 5.52
N SER A 134 14.10 20.25 6.16
CA SER A 134 14.04 21.57 5.50
C SER A 134 15.26 21.82 4.60
N LYS A 135 16.48 21.53 5.08
CA LYS A 135 17.70 21.63 4.25
C LYS A 135 17.78 20.65 3.07
N MET A 136 17.13 19.49 3.14
CA MET A 136 17.14 18.50 2.05
C MET A 136 16.11 18.81 0.96
N LEU A 137 14.99 19.43 1.33
CA LEU A 137 13.92 19.84 0.41
C LEU A 137 14.14 21.22 -0.21
N GLY A 138 15.21 21.92 0.17
CA GLY A 138 15.60 23.22 -0.39
C GLY A 138 15.46 24.33 0.64
N GLY A 139 16.60 24.92 1.01
CA GLY A 139 16.63 26.31 1.49
C GLY A 139 16.40 27.28 0.34
#